data_AF-A0A8V0ZJP9-F1
#
_entry.id   AF-A0A8V0ZJP9-F1
#
_cell.length_a   1.000
_cell.length_b   1.000
_cell.length_c   1.000
_cell.angle_alpha   90.00
_cell.angle_beta   90.00
_cell.angle_gamma   90.00
#
_symmetry.space_group_name_H-M   'P 1'
#
loop_
_entity.id
_entity.type
_entity.pdbx_description
1 polymer ?
#
loop_
_entity_poly.entity_id
_entity_poly.type
_entity_poly.pdbx_seq_one_letter_code
_entity_poly.pdbx_strand_id
1 'polypeptide(L)'
;METLLTIFALYYYPIKGSKLGSRWKYLNLIALAIVVRPTAAIPWIPLVFSHFLQEQKKADLILYNCIPIGLVTLGTSLMIDRVFFGEWVLVQLNFLKFNVLQNLGTFYGSHPWHWYFTQGLPVILGTHLPFFIHGCVMAPKRYRIFLGAVIWTVLVYSTLSHKEFRFIYPVLPFCMFFCGYSLKHLKAWKKSAASFLLLSNLIPALYTGLIHQRGSLDVMNHIQQLCNSSYQSQAFVFIMMPCHSTPFYSHVHCPLKMRFLQCPPDLTGNESYVDEADVFYSNPLGWLNKEFYNDTLLPSHLIFFSVLEQEISSFLALKGYKKTATVFHTHVPQGRVGSHIYIYKKKTEINHI
;
A
#
# COMPACT_ATOMS: atom_id res chain seq x y z
N MET A 1 -9.54 -2.69 -4.98
CA MET A 1 -10.63 -2.24 -5.87
C MET A 1 -10.24 -2.30 -7.34
N GLU A 2 -9.18 -1.62 -7.80
CA GLU A 2 -8.75 -1.65 -9.22
C GLU A 2 -8.59 -3.06 -9.82
N THR A 3 -7.90 -3.96 -9.10
CA THR A 3 -7.68 -5.34 -9.58
C THR A 3 -9.00 -6.10 -9.72
N LEU A 4 -9.96 -5.91 -8.80
CA LEU A 4 -11.29 -6.54 -8.87
C LEU A 4 -12.10 -6.02 -10.06
N LEU A 5 -12.13 -4.69 -10.25
CA LEU A 5 -12.79 -4.08 -11.40
C LEU A 5 -12.14 -4.52 -12.72
N THR A 6 -10.82 -4.68 -12.73
CA THR A 6 -10.08 -5.22 -13.89
C THR A 6 -10.49 -6.65 -14.20
N ILE A 7 -10.66 -7.51 -13.19
CA ILE A 7 -11.15 -8.89 -13.38
C ILE A 7 -12.57 -8.88 -13.98
N PHE A 8 -13.48 -8.07 -13.44
CA PHE A 8 -14.84 -7.97 -13.97
C PHE A 8 -14.89 -7.40 -15.38
N ALA A 9 -14.09 -6.36 -15.67
CA ALA A 9 -14.01 -5.79 -17.01
C ALA A 9 -13.40 -6.79 -18.01
N LEU A 10 -12.39 -7.58 -17.60
CA LEU A 10 -11.81 -8.63 -18.44
C LEU A 10 -12.81 -9.73 -18.80
N TYR A 11 -13.71 -10.08 -17.88
CA TYR A 11 -14.77 -11.07 -18.16
C TYR A 11 -15.68 -10.63 -19.32
N TYR A 12 -16.00 -9.34 -19.40
CA TYR A 12 -16.87 -8.78 -20.45
C TYR A 12 -16.12 -8.27 -21.69
N TYR A 13 -14.79 -8.31 -21.70
CA TYR A 13 -13.98 -7.75 -22.79
C TYR A 13 -14.19 -8.53 -24.11
N PRO A 14 -14.51 -7.85 -25.23
CA PRO A 14 -14.76 -8.49 -26.52
C PRO A 14 -13.45 -8.94 -27.18
N ILE A 15 -13.05 -10.19 -26.92
CA ILE A 15 -11.89 -10.81 -27.55
C ILE A 15 -12.23 -11.19 -29.01
N LYS A 16 -11.29 -10.98 -29.95
CA LYS A 16 -11.42 -11.42 -31.34
C LYS A 16 -11.91 -12.88 -31.43
N GLY A 17 -13.08 -13.07 -32.04
CA GLY A 17 -13.69 -14.38 -32.26
C GLY A 17 -14.46 -14.97 -31.07
N SER A 18 -14.73 -14.20 -30.01
CA SER A 18 -15.66 -14.60 -28.95
C SER A 18 -17.02 -13.90 -29.09
N LYS A 19 -18.11 -14.65 -28.88
CA LYS A 19 -19.50 -14.11 -28.92
C LYS A 19 -19.97 -13.53 -27.57
N LEU A 20 -19.12 -13.57 -26.53
CA LEU A 20 -19.53 -13.37 -25.14
C LEU A 20 -19.36 -11.92 -24.63
N GLY A 21 -18.67 -11.06 -25.40
CA GLY A 21 -18.32 -9.70 -24.95
C GLY A 21 -19.49 -8.73 -24.98
N SER A 22 -19.64 -7.91 -23.94
CA SER A 22 -20.63 -6.81 -23.90
C SER A 22 -19.89 -5.48 -23.86
N ARG A 23 -19.97 -4.73 -24.97
CA ARG A 23 -19.28 -3.44 -25.15
C ARG A 23 -19.60 -2.44 -24.03
N TRP A 24 -20.87 -2.38 -23.64
CA TRP A 24 -21.33 -1.44 -22.63
C TRP A 24 -20.86 -1.83 -21.21
N LYS A 25 -20.93 -3.11 -20.84
CA LYS A 25 -20.56 -3.57 -19.48
C LYS A 25 -19.08 -3.36 -19.18
N TYR A 26 -18.19 -3.74 -20.09
CA TYR A 26 -16.75 -3.60 -19.84
C TYR A 26 -16.32 -2.13 -19.80
N LEU A 27 -16.88 -1.27 -20.66
CA LEU A 27 -16.60 0.17 -20.66
C LEU A 27 -17.05 0.86 -19.36
N ASN A 28 -18.24 0.53 -18.83
CA ASN A 28 -18.70 1.07 -17.55
C ASN A 28 -17.78 0.65 -16.39
N LEU A 29 -17.33 -0.62 -16.37
CA LEU A 29 -16.42 -1.11 -15.33
C LEU A 29 -15.04 -0.44 -15.41
N ILE A 30 -14.53 -0.16 -16.61
CA ILE A 30 -13.28 0.59 -16.80
C ILE A 30 -13.46 2.05 -16.37
N ALA A 31 -14.54 2.71 -16.77
CA ALA A 31 -14.81 4.10 -16.39
C ALA A 31 -14.88 4.23 -14.86
N LEU A 32 -15.57 3.31 -14.19
CA LEU A 32 -15.60 3.23 -12.73
C LEU A 32 -14.21 3.01 -12.14
N ALA A 33 -13.41 2.11 -12.73
CA ALA A 33 -12.04 1.87 -12.25
C ALA A 33 -11.16 3.11 -12.36
N ILE A 34 -11.26 3.87 -13.46
CA ILE A 34 -10.52 5.12 -13.69
C ILE A 34 -10.96 6.22 -12.71
N VAL A 35 -12.26 6.34 -12.44
CA VAL A 35 -12.76 7.32 -11.47
C VAL A 35 -12.30 7.01 -10.05
N VAL A 36 -12.40 5.74 -9.63
CA VAL A 36 -11.89 5.30 -8.32
C VAL A 36 -10.38 5.50 -8.25
N ARG A 37 -9.66 5.25 -9.34
CA ARG A 37 -8.22 5.45 -9.39
C ARG A 37 -7.72 5.68 -10.83
N PRO A 38 -7.24 6.89 -11.16
CA PRO A 38 -6.87 7.27 -12.54
C PRO A 38 -5.83 6.35 -13.19
N THR A 39 -4.96 5.76 -12.39
CA THR A 39 -3.92 4.83 -12.83
C THR A 39 -4.46 3.57 -13.50
N ALA A 40 -5.72 3.18 -13.24
CA ALA A 40 -6.36 2.05 -13.89
C ALA A 40 -6.50 2.24 -15.42
N ALA A 41 -6.38 3.47 -15.94
CA ALA A 41 -6.38 3.72 -17.38
C ALA A 41 -5.21 3.05 -18.09
N ILE A 42 -4.02 3.05 -17.46
CA ILE A 42 -2.76 2.60 -18.08
C ILE A 42 -2.86 1.18 -18.64
N PRO A 43 -3.23 0.14 -17.86
CA PRO A 43 -3.34 -1.21 -18.39
C PRO A 43 -4.45 -1.36 -19.44
N TRP A 44 -5.49 -0.54 -19.42
CA TRP A 44 -6.63 -0.65 -20.32
C TRP A 44 -6.46 0.06 -21.66
N ILE A 45 -5.60 1.08 -21.76
CA ILE A 45 -5.28 1.81 -23.00
C ILE A 45 -5.04 0.86 -24.19
N PRO A 46 -4.11 -0.11 -24.14
CA PRO A 46 -3.84 -0.98 -25.29
C PRO A 46 -5.03 -1.87 -25.67
N LEU A 47 -5.85 -2.28 -24.70
CA LEU A 47 -7.05 -3.09 -24.95
C LEU A 47 -8.16 -2.27 -25.60
N VAL A 48 -8.48 -1.10 -25.04
CA VAL A 48 -9.50 -0.18 -25.56
C VAL A 48 -9.09 0.30 -26.96
N PHE A 49 -7.82 0.64 -27.16
CA PHE A 49 -7.28 1.01 -28.46
C PHE A 49 -7.39 -0.14 -29.47
N SER A 50 -7.03 -1.36 -29.08
CA SER A 50 -7.17 -2.54 -29.93
C SER A 50 -8.62 -2.82 -30.32
N HIS A 51 -9.58 -2.65 -29.39
CA HIS A 51 -11.00 -2.77 -29.69
C HIS A 51 -11.48 -1.65 -30.63
N PHE A 52 -11.04 -0.42 -30.43
CA PHE A 52 -11.33 0.71 -31.31
C PHE A 52 -10.84 0.48 -32.76
N LEU A 53 -9.66 -0.11 -32.94
CA LEU A 53 -9.14 -0.46 -34.27
C LEU A 53 -9.93 -1.57 -34.98
N GLN A 54 -10.62 -2.42 -34.22
CA GLN A 54 -11.41 -3.54 -34.76
C GLN A 54 -12.83 -3.14 -35.12
N GLU A 55 -13.34 -2.09 -34.49
CA GLU A 55 -14.71 -1.62 -34.68
C GLU A 55 -14.83 -0.91 -36.04
N GLN A 56 -15.81 -1.32 -36.83
CA GLN A 56 -16.09 -0.71 -38.15
C GLN A 56 -16.73 0.67 -38.00
N LYS A 57 -17.66 0.81 -37.04
CA LYS A 57 -18.34 2.07 -36.73
C LYS A 57 -17.68 2.78 -35.55
N LYS A 58 -16.51 3.35 -35.81
CA LYS A 58 -15.69 4.04 -34.81
C LYS A 58 -16.42 5.21 -34.13
N ALA A 59 -17.15 5.99 -34.92
CA ALA A 59 -17.91 7.14 -34.41
C ALA A 59 -18.99 6.70 -33.42
N ASP A 60 -19.74 5.64 -33.74
CA ASP A 60 -20.81 5.13 -32.86
C ASP A 60 -20.26 4.64 -31.51
N LEU A 61 -19.10 3.97 -31.51
CA LEU A 61 -18.46 3.52 -30.27
C LEU A 61 -18.11 4.70 -29.37
N ILE A 62 -17.56 5.78 -29.94
CA ILE A 62 -17.18 6.98 -29.17
C ILE A 62 -18.43 7.72 -28.71
N LEU A 63 -19.33 8.06 -29.64
CA LEU A 63 -20.46 8.96 -29.39
C LEU A 63 -21.55 8.33 -28.51
N TYR A 64 -21.85 7.04 -28.70
CA TYR A 64 -22.94 6.38 -27.98
C TYR A 64 -22.48 5.54 -26.78
N ASN A 65 -21.19 5.21 -26.67
CA ASN A 65 -20.68 4.47 -25.50
C ASN A 65 -19.67 5.28 -24.69
N CYS A 66 -18.52 5.64 -25.26
CA CYS A 66 -17.44 6.24 -24.48
C CYS A 66 -17.83 7.60 -23.87
N ILE A 67 -18.41 8.51 -24.65
CA ILE A 67 -18.78 9.85 -24.17
C ILE A 67 -19.89 9.77 -23.11
N PRO A 68 -21.03 9.09 -23.34
CA PRO A 68 -22.09 9.02 -22.33
C PRO A 68 -21.65 8.34 -21.04
N ILE A 69 -20.91 7.22 -21.13
CA ILE A 69 -20.37 6.54 -19.95
C ILE A 69 -19.41 7.45 -19.20
N GLY A 70 -18.52 8.15 -19.91
CA GLY A 70 -17.56 9.08 -19.31
C GLY A 70 -18.25 10.24 -18.59
N LEU A 71 -19.22 10.90 -19.24
CA LEU A 71 -19.98 12.01 -18.68
C LEU A 71 -20.78 11.60 -17.44
N VAL A 72 -21.48 10.46 -17.50
CA VAL A 72 -22.24 9.95 -16.35
C VAL A 72 -21.29 9.62 -15.20
N THR A 73 -20.22 8.86 -15.45
CA THR A 73 -19.30 8.44 -14.37
C THR A 73 -18.57 9.62 -13.73
N LEU A 74 -18.05 10.55 -14.55
CA LEU A 74 -17.37 11.75 -14.05
C LEU A 74 -18.35 12.71 -13.37
N GLY A 75 -19.56 12.88 -13.92
CA GLY A 75 -20.62 13.67 -13.31
C GLY A 75 -21.00 13.14 -11.93
N THR A 76 -21.17 11.81 -11.79
CA THR A 76 -21.40 11.18 -10.48
C THR A 76 -20.22 11.41 -9.52
N SER A 77 -18.97 11.26 -9.98
CA SER A 77 -17.79 11.56 -9.14
C SER A 77 -17.80 13.01 -8.64
N LEU A 78 -18.02 13.97 -9.53
CA LEU A 78 -18.04 15.39 -9.20
C LEU A 78 -19.14 15.74 -8.19
N MET A 79 -20.32 15.11 -8.31
CA MET A 79 -21.39 15.30 -7.33
C MET A 79 -21.01 14.74 -5.96
N ILE A 80 -20.41 13.55 -5.92
CA ILE A 80 -19.92 12.96 -4.67
C ILE A 80 -18.86 13.87 -4.05
N ASP A 81 -17.86 14.27 -4.82
CA ASP A 81 -16.79 15.15 -4.37
C ASP A 81 -17.36 16.48 -3.84
N ARG A 82 -18.35 17.07 -4.52
CA ARG A 82 -19.03 18.29 -4.06
C ARG A 82 -19.77 18.13 -2.74
N VAL A 83 -20.38 16.97 -2.49
CA VAL A 83 -21.10 16.68 -1.23
C VAL A 83 -20.13 16.57 -0.06
N PHE A 84 -18.99 15.90 -0.25
CA PHE A 84 -18.02 15.66 0.84
C PHE A 84 -17.08 16.84 1.09
N PHE A 85 -16.57 17.50 0.05
CA PHE A 85 -15.63 18.61 0.19
C PHE A 85 -16.31 19.98 0.38
N GLY A 86 -17.61 20.10 0.06
CA GLY A 86 -18.33 21.38 0.14
C GLY A 86 -18.04 22.35 -1.03
N GLU A 87 -17.11 22.00 -1.91
CA GLU A 87 -16.70 22.76 -3.09
C GLU A 87 -16.56 21.84 -4.31
N TRP A 88 -16.57 22.42 -5.52
CA TRP A 88 -16.40 21.64 -6.75
C TRP A 88 -14.94 21.25 -6.92
N VAL A 89 -14.62 20.01 -6.57
CA VAL A 89 -13.26 19.46 -6.66
C VAL A 89 -13.26 18.30 -7.64
N LEU A 90 -12.36 18.35 -8.62
CA LEU A 90 -12.10 17.22 -9.50
C LEU A 90 -10.87 16.46 -8.99
N VAL A 91 -11.10 15.46 -8.15
CA VAL A 91 -10.05 14.71 -7.44
C VAL A 91 -9.02 14.10 -8.40
N GLN A 92 -9.46 13.65 -9.57
CA GLN A 92 -8.59 13.04 -10.58
C GLN A 92 -7.60 14.04 -11.20
N LEU A 93 -7.97 15.32 -11.35
CA LEU A 93 -7.04 16.36 -11.79
C LEU A 93 -6.03 16.70 -10.70
N ASN A 94 -6.47 16.81 -9.44
CA ASN A 94 -5.58 17.04 -8.31
C ASN A 94 -4.58 15.88 -8.15
N PHE A 95 -5.03 14.64 -8.35
CA PHE A 95 -4.16 13.46 -8.39
C PHE A 95 -3.08 13.60 -9.46
N LEU A 96 -3.46 13.97 -10.69
CA LEU A 96 -2.51 14.16 -11.80
C LEU A 96 -1.50 15.27 -11.47
N LYS A 97 -1.97 16.40 -10.95
CA LYS A 97 -1.13 17.53 -10.56
C LYS A 97 -0.11 17.12 -9.49
N PHE A 98 -0.56 16.46 -8.44
CA PHE A 98 0.30 16.09 -7.31
C PHE A 98 1.28 14.96 -7.65
N ASN A 99 0.80 13.90 -8.29
CA ASN A 99 1.60 12.69 -8.47
C ASN A 99 2.46 12.70 -9.74
N VAL A 100 1.99 13.33 -10.82
CA VAL A 100 2.67 13.31 -12.12
C VAL A 100 3.39 14.62 -12.40
N LEU A 101 2.73 15.76 -12.20
CA LEU A 101 3.34 17.06 -12.52
C LEU A 101 4.33 17.54 -11.44
N GLN A 102 3.99 17.37 -10.16
CA GLN A 102 4.84 17.79 -9.04
C GLN A 102 5.87 16.73 -8.62
N ASN A 103 5.72 15.48 -9.07
CA ASN A 103 6.65 14.36 -8.84
C ASN A 103 7.12 14.16 -7.38
N LEU A 104 6.29 14.55 -6.40
CA LEU A 104 6.61 14.47 -4.97
C LEU A 104 6.82 13.02 -4.48
N GLY A 105 6.46 12.02 -5.29
CA GLY A 105 6.72 10.61 -5.01
C GLY A 105 8.21 10.30 -4.80
N THR A 106 9.15 11.08 -5.38
CA THR A 106 10.59 10.87 -5.17
C THR A 106 11.02 11.06 -3.71
N PHE A 107 10.25 11.80 -2.91
CA PHE A 107 10.47 11.93 -1.46
C PHE A 107 10.44 10.58 -0.75
N TYR A 108 9.60 9.65 -1.22
CA TYR A 108 9.48 8.30 -0.66
C TYR A 108 10.50 7.30 -1.26
N GLY A 109 11.55 7.81 -1.91
CA GLY A 109 12.60 7.03 -2.53
C GLY A 109 12.42 6.84 -4.04
N SER A 110 13.50 6.43 -4.69
CA SER A 110 13.54 6.19 -6.12
C SER A 110 14.15 4.83 -6.46
N HIS A 111 13.79 4.29 -7.61
CA HIS A 111 14.31 3.03 -8.10
C HIS A 111 14.73 3.15 -9.57
N PRO A 112 15.75 2.39 -10.02
CA PRO A 112 16.17 2.38 -11.43
C PRO A 112 15.01 2.06 -12.39
N TRP A 113 15.10 2.52 -13.64
CA TRP A 113 14.05 2.30 -14.65
C TRP A 113 13.71 0.81 -14.83
N HIS A 114 14.70 -0.08 -14.77
CA HIS A 114 14.51 -1.52 -14.96
C HIS A 114 13.88 -2.23 -13.75
N TRP A 115 13.66 -1.55 -12.62
CA TRP A 115 13.24 -2.18 -11.36
C TRP A 115 11.96 -3.01 -11.51
N TYR A 116 10.98 -2.54 -12.28
CA TYR A 116 9.76 -3.32 -12.51
C TYR A 116 9.99 -4.59 -13.31
N PHE A 117 10.98 -4.64 -14.20
CA PHE A 117 11.34 -5.85 -14.94
C PHE A 117 12.12 -6.83 -14.08
N THR A 118 13.08 -6.33 -13.30
CA THR A 118 14.02 -7.16 -12.55
C THR A 118 13.49 -7.59 -11.18
N GLN A 119 12.65 -6.78 -10.54
CA GLN A 119 12.19 -6.98 -9.16
C GLN A 119 10.66 -6.89 -9.07
N GLY A 120 10.05 -5.83 -9.59
CA GLY A 120 8.61 -5.58 -9.48
C GLY A 120 7.76 -6.76 -9.96
N LEU A 121 7.80 -7.06 -11.26
CA LEU A 121 7.00 -8.13 -11.87
C LEU A 121 7.35 -9.53 -11.31
N PRO A 122 8.64 -9.90 -11.14
CA PRO A 122 9.02 -11.15 -10.49
C PRO A 122 8.45 -11.32 -9.08
N VAL A 123 8.51 -10.29 -8.24
CA VAL A 123 8.03 -10.35 -6.84
C VAL A 123 6.52 -10.49 -6.78
N ILE A 124 5.77 -9.72 -7.58
CA ILE A 124 4.29 -9.81 -7.54
C ILE A 124 3.76 -11.14 -8.09
N LEU A 125 4.48 -11.78 -9.01
CA LEU A 125 4.14 -13.10 -9.52
C LEU A 125 4.64 -14.21 -8.58
N GLY A 126 5.75 -13.98 -7.89
CA GLY A 126 6.37 -14.95 -6.99
C GLY A 126 6.57 -16.29 -7.69
N THR A 127 6.06 -17.37 -7.08
CA THR A 127 6.15 -18.72 -7.63
C THR A 127 5.34 -18.95 -8.90
N HIS A 128 4.46 -18.01 -9.29
CA HIS A 128 3.74 -18.07 -10.56
C HIS A 128 4.58 -17.61 -11.76
N LEU A 129 5.73 -16.95 -11.55
CA LEU A 129 6.57 -16.43 -12.63
C LEU A 129 6.94 -17.47 -13.71
N PRO A 130 7.45 -18.68 -13.39
CA PRO A 130 7.74 -19.68 -14.42
C PRO A 130 6.48 -20.13 -15.18
N PHE A 131 5.33 -20.20 -14.50
CA PHE A 131 4.05 -20.54 -15.14
C PHE A 131 3.56 -19.44 -16.06
N PHE A 132 3.77 -18.17 -15.69
CA PHE A 132 3.47 -17.02 -16.53
C PHE A 132 4.31 -17.06 -17.81
N ILE A 133 5.63 -17.26 -17.69
CA ILE A 133 6.54 -17.33 -18.85
C ILE A 133 6.15 -18.48 -19.78
N HIS A 134 6.00 -19.69 -19.24
CA HIS A 134 5.55 -20.84 -20.02
C HIS A 134 4.17 -20.61 -20.66
N GLY A 135 3.25 -20.01 -19.92
CA GLY A 135 1.91 -19.64 -20.41
C GLY A 135 1.92 -18.66 -21.56
N CYS A 136 2.83 -17.68 -21.55
CA CYS A 136 3.01 -16.71 -22.64
C CYS A 136 3.44 -17.38 -23.95
N VAL A 137 4.24 -18.46 -23.87
CA VAL A 137 4.68 -19.24 -25.03
C VAL A 137 3.54 -20.11 -25.56
N MET A 138 2.77 -20.73 -24.67
CA MET A 138 1.72 -21.69 -25.03
C MET A 138 0.39 -21.04 -25.47
N ALA A 139 0.11 -19.82 -25.01
CA ALA A 139 -1.16 -19.16 -25.29
C ALA A 139 -1.32 -18.83 -26.79
N PRO A 140 -2.52 -19.05 -27.38
CA PRO A 140 -2.79 -18.68 -28.76
C PRO A 140 -2.52 -17.21 -29.06
N LYS A 141 -2.06 -16.90 -30.29
CA LYS A 141 -1.68 -15.53 -30.71
C LYS A 141 -2.77 -14.47 -30.46
N ARG A 142 -4.06 -14.85 -30.45
CA ARG A 142 -5.18 -13.93 -30.16
C ARG A 142 -5.13 -13.29 -28.77
N TYR A 143 -4.44 -13.92 -27.80
CA TYR A 143 -4.31 -13.41 -26.44
C TYR A 143 -3.05 -12.58 -26.20
N ARG A 144 -2.21 -12.38 -27.22
CA ARG A 144 -1.01 -11.53 -27.11
C ARG A 144 -1.34 -10.08 -26.75
N ILE A 145 -2.57 -9.62 -26.96
CA ILE A 145 -3.01 -8.30 -26.50
C ILE A 145 -2.94 -8.15 -24.98
N PHE A 146 -3.19 -9.22 -24.21
CA PHE A 146 -3.06 -9.21 -22.75
C PHE A 146 -1.59 -9.11 -22.32
N LEU A 147 -0.70 -9.82 -23.01
CA LEU A 147 0.74 -9.67 -22.79
C LEU A 147 1.21 -8.25 -23.17
N GLY A 148 0.69 -7.71 -24.27
CA GLY A 148 0.92 -6.32 -24.67
C GLY A 148 0.49 -5.33 -23.59
N ALA A 149 -0.65 -5.55 -22.94
CA ALA A 149 -1.12 -4.73 -21.82
C ALA A 149 -0.19 -4.81 -20.59
N VAL A 150 0.31 -6.00 -20.26
CA VAL A 150 1.30 -6.18 -19.18
C VAL A 150 2.59 -5.41 -19.51
N ILE A 151 3.16 -5.64 -20.71
CA ILE A 151 4.41 -4.98 -21.15
C ILE A 151 4.24 -3.46 -21.20
N TRP A 152 3.14 -2.97 -21.78
CA TRP A 152 2.80 -1.55 -21.83
C TRP A 152 2.77 -0.93 -20.43
N THR A 153 2.06 -1.57 -19.50
CA THR A 153 1.93 -1.06 -18.13
C THR A 153 3.28 -1.00 -17.42
N VAL A 154 4.08 -2.05 -17.55
CA VAL A 154 5.42 -2.10 -16.96
C VAL A 154 6.32 -1.02 -17.57
N LEU A 155 6.26 -0.79 -18.88
CA LEU A 155 7.03 0.27 -19.55
C LEU A 155 6.61 1.66 -19.08
N VAL A 156 5.31 1.96 -19.04
CA VAL A 156 4.79 3.25 -18.60
C VAL A 156 5.19 3.55 -17.16
N TYR A 157 5.06 2.60 -16.22
CA TYR A 157 5.48 2.84 -14.85
C TYR A 157 7.01 2.84 -14.65
N SER A 158 7.77 2.24 -15.57
CA SER A 158 9.23 2.26 -15.52
C SER A 158 9.83 3.64 -15.77
N THR A 159 9.09 4.54 -16.43
CA THR A 159 9.52 5.94 -16.64
C THR A 159 9.39 6.81 -15.38
N LEU A 160 8.60 6.37 -14.39
CA LEU A 160 8.44 7.10 -13.12
C LEU A 160 9.62 6.82 -12.19
N SER A 161 10.15 7.86 -11.56
CA SER A 161 11.28 7.75 -10.63
C SER A 161 10.92 6.96 -9.36
N HIS A 162 9.76 7.27 -8.79
CA HIS A 162 9.19 6.53 -7.67
C HIS A 162 8.42 5.30 -8.14
N LYS A 163 8.65 4.16 -7.50
CA LYS A 163 8.09 2.87 -7.90
C LYS A 163 7.62 2.10 -6.68
N GLU A 164 6.44 1.53 -6.78
CA GLU A 164 5.86 0.65 -5.76
C GLU A 164 5.23 -0.57 -6.42
N PHE A 165 5.21 -1.69 -5.69
CA PHE A 165 4.57 -2.92 -6.19
C PHE A 165 3.08 -2.72 -6.50
N ARG A 166 2.37 -1.92 -5.70
CA ARG A 166 0.92 -1.70 -5.85
C ARG A 166 0.51 -1.01 -7.16
N PHE A 167 1.42 -0.31 -7.84
CA PHE A 167 1.10 0.36 -9.12
C PHE A 167 0.91 -0.63 -10.27
N ILE A 168 1.61 -1.77 -10.24
CA ILE A 168 1.51 -2.82 -11.27
C ILE A 168 0.54 -3.95 -10.89
N TYR A 169 -0.04 -3.95 -9.69
CA TYR A 169 -1.04 -4.96 -9.29
C TYR A 169 -2.23 -5.12 -10.25
N PRO A 170 -2.73 -4.07 -10.92
CA PRO A 170 -3.77 -4.22 -11.94
C PRO A 170 -3.38 -5.14 -13.11
N VAL A 171 -2.09 -5.45 -13.32
CA VAL A 171 -1.66 -6.38 -14.37
C VAL A 171 -1.80 -7.86 -14.00
N LEU A 172 -1.96 -8.17 -12.71
CA LEU A 172 -2.02 -9.55 -12.20
C LEU A 172 -3.10 -10.40 -12.87
N PRO A 173 -4.35 -9.93 -13.10
CA PRO A 173 -5.37 -10.72 -13.77
C PRO A 173 -4.94 -11.19 -15.17
N PHE A 174 -4.26 -10.33 -15.94
CA PHE A 174 -3.72 -10.70 -17.26
C PHE A 174 -2.60 -11.75 -17.12
N CYS A 175 -1.75 -11.65 -16.10
CA CYS A 175 -0.70 -12.62 -15.86
C CYS A 175 -1.27 -13.99 -15.45
N MET A 176 -2.27 -14.00 -14.55
CA MET A 176 -2.93 -15.22 -14.09
C MET A 176 -3.67 -15.95 -15.21
N PHE A 177 -4.16 -15.22 -16.22
CA PHE A 177 -4.70 -15.82 -17.44
C PHE A 177 -3.66 -16.71 -18.16
N PHE A 178 -2.41 -16.25 -18.30
CA PHE A 178 -1.33 -17.05 -18.89
C PHE A 178 -0.91 -18.21 -17.97
N CYS A 179 -0.86 -18.00 -16.66
CA CYS A 179 -0.61 -19.08 -15.70
C CYS A 179 -1.64 -20.21 -15.83
N GLY A 180 -2.92 -19.87 -16.04
CA GLY A 180 -3.99 -20.84 -16.29
C GLY A 180 -3.76 -21.66 -17.57
N TYR A 181 -3.29 -21.03 -18.64
CA TYR A 181 -2.86 -21.73 -19.86
C TYR A 181 -1.72 -22.69 -19.59
N SER A 182 -0.67 -22.26 -18.88
CA SER A 182 0.45 -23.11 -18.50
C SER A 182 -0.01 -24.36 -17.74
N LEU A 183 -0.85 -24.20 -16.71
CA LEU A 183 -1.38 -25.31 -15.91
C LEU A 183 -2.24 -26.28 -16.75
N LYS A 184 -2.99 -25.78 -17.73
CA LYS A 184 -3.76 -26.63 -18.65
C LYS A 184 -2.83 -27.54 -19.49
N HIS A 185 -1.68 -27.03 -19.91
CA HIS A 185 -0.72 -27.76 -20.75
C HIS A 185 0.14 -28.78 -19.98
N LEU A 186 0.29 -28.64 -18.65
CA LEU A 186 1.10 -29.54 -17.83
C LEU A 186 0.49 -30.95 -17.60
N LYS A 187 -0.71 -31.23 -18.14
CA LYS A 187 -1.40 -32.54 -18.13
C LYS A 187 -1.25 -33.27 -16.78
N ALA A 188 -0.37 -34.27 -16.70
CA ALA A 188 -0.14 -35.11 -15.51
C ALA A 188 0.37 -34.32 -14.29
N TRP A 189 1.18 -33.28 -14.50
CA TRP A 189 1.77 -32.47 -13.42
C TRP A 189 0.84 -31.36 -12.92
N LYS A 190 -0.37 -31.21 -13.49
CA LYS A 190 -1.30 -30.14 -13.13
C LYS A 190 -1.62 -30.11 -11.63
N LYS A 191 -1.91 -31.26 -11.02
CA LYS A 191 -2.27 -31.36 -9.60
C LYS A 191 -1.08 -30.97 -8.71
N SER A 192 0.09 -31.55 -8.97
CA SER A 192 1.32 -31.23 -8.21
C SER A 192 1.71 -29.77 -8.34
N ALA A 193 1.62 -29.19 -9.54
CA ALA A 193 1.87 -27.77 -9.78
C ALA A 193 0.86 -26.86 -9.04
N ALA A 194 -0.43 -27.19 -9.08
CA ALA A 194 -1.45 -26.45 -8.34
C ALA A 194 -1.24 -26.54 -6.83
N SER A 195 -0.92 -27.72 -6.29
CA SER A 195 -0.58 -27.90 -4.87
C SER A 195 0.66 -27.12 -4.48
N PHE A 196 1.71 -27.12 -5.32
CA PHE A 196 2.91 -26.32 -5.09
C PHE A 196 2.60 -24.82 -5.07
N LEU A 197 1.83 -24.31 -6.04
CA LEU A 197 1.43 -22.91 -6.08
C LEU A 197 0.59 -22.55 -4.85
N LEU A 198 -0.36 -23.40 -4.45
CA LEU A 198 -1.17 -23.16 -3.27
C LEU A 198 -0.31 -23.10 -2.01
N LEU A 199 0.53 -24.11 -1.75
CA LEU A 199 1.35 -24.18 -0.53
C LEU A 199 2.39 -23.06 -0.48
N SER A 200 3.06 -22.79 -1.61
CA SER A 200 4.08 -21.73 -1.69
C SER A 200 3.53 -20.32 -1.52
N ASN A 201 2.23 -20.09 -1.74
CA ASN A 201 1.58 -18.80 -1.47
C ASN A 201 0.89 -18.78 -0.10
N LEU A 202 0.24 -19.88 0.30
CA LEU A 202 -0.50 -19.97 1.56
C LEU A 202 0.43 -19.89 2.78
N ILE A 203 1.57 -20.59 2.76
CA ILE A 203 2.49 -20.59 3.90
C ILE A 203 3.05 -19.18 4.17
N PRO A 204 3.62 -18.46 3.17
CA PRO A 204 4.02 -17.08 3.38
C PRO A 204 2.86 -16.17 3.75
N ALA A 205 1.67 -16.31 3.12
CA ALA A 205 0.52 -15.48 3.45
C ALA A 205 0.07 -15.63 4.90
N LEU A 206 0.05 -16.86 5.44
CA LEU A 206 -0.25 -17.11 6.85
C LEU A 206 0.83 -16.54 7.75
N TYR A 207 2.11 -16.75 7.43
CA TYR A 207 3.21 -16.20 8.21
C TYR A 207 3.20 -14.67 8.22
N THR A 208 3.09 -14.03 7.06
CA THR A 208 3.10 -12.56 6.95
C THR A 208 1.82 -11.91 7.42
N GLY A 209 0.69 -12.63 7.38
CA GLY A 209 -0.60 -12.13 7.85
C GLY A 209 -0.84 -12.32 9.34
N LEU A 210 -0.23 -13.34 9.98
CA LEU A 210 -0.53 -13.73 11.36
C LEU A 210 0.65 -13.58 12.33
N ILE A 211 1.89 -13.52 11.84
CA ILE A 211 3.10 -13.57 12.69
C ILE A 211 4.03 -12.39 12.39
N HIS A 212 4.51 -12.25 11.15
CA HIS A 212 5.47 -11.21 10.79
C HIS A 212 4.85 -9.82 10.89
N GLN A 213 5.55 -8.91 11.55
CA GLN A 213 5.17 -7.52 11.82
C GLN A 213 3.84 -7.34 12.59
N ARG A 214 3.24 -8.41 13.12
CA ARG A 214 1.99 -8.35 13.89
C ARG A 214 2.10 -7.53 15.18
N GLY A 215 3.31 -7.42 15.75
CA GLY A 215 3.52 -6.71 17.02
C GLY A 215 3.00 -5.27 17.04
N SER A 216 2.97 -4.59 15.89
CA SER A 216 2.41 -3.23 15.81
C SER A 216 0.91 -3.17 16.10
N LEU A 217 0.16 -4.25 15.86
CA LEU A 217 -1.25 -4.40 16.24
C LEU A 217 -1.37 -4.84 17.69
N ASP A 218 -0.59 -5.84 18.11
CA ASP A 218 -0.68 -6.40 19.46
C ASP A 218 -0.32 -5.37 20.55
N VAL A 219 0.59 -4.43 20.26
CA VAL A 219 0.89 -3.30 21.16
C VAL A 219 -0.31 -2.37 21.33
N MET A 220 -1.11 -2.14 20.28
CA MET A 220 -2.29 -1.27 20.40
C MET A 220 -3.36 -1.88 21.32
N ASN A 221 -3.46 -3.21 21.40
CA ASN A 221 -4.34 -3.86 22.37
C ASN A 221 -3.92 -3.54 23.83
N HIS A 222 -2.61 -3.45 24.10
CA HIS A 222 -2.11 -3.03 25.41
C HIS A 222 -2.43 -1.55 25.69
N ILE A 223 -2.31 -0.70 24.67
CA ILE A 223 -2.66 0.73 24.81
C ILE A 223 -4.17 0.89 25.05
N GLN A 224 -5.01 0.12 24.35
CA GLN A 224 -6.46 0.17 24.50
C GLN A 224 -6.90 -0.16 25.94
N GLN A 225 -6.19 -1.03 26.65
CA GLN A 225 -6.48 -1.32 28.06
C GLN A 225 -6.34 -0.08 28.97
N LEU A 226 -5.53 0.92 28.57
CA LEU A 226 -5.43 2.19 29.29
C LEU A 226 -6.73 3.01 29.21
N CYS A 227 -7.58 2.78 28.21
CA CYS A 227 -8.90 3.41 28.10
C CYS A 227 -9.85 3.00 29.24
N ASN A 228 -9.69 1.79 29.78
CA ASN A 228 -10.57 1.28 30.83
C ASN A 228 -10.07 1.65 32.25
N SER A 229 -8.93 2.33 32.34
CA SER A 229 -8.33 2.71 33.62
C SER A 229 -8.89 4.04 34.12
N SER A 230 -9.13 4.14 35.43
CA SER A 230 -9.47 5.41 36.09
C SER A 230 -8.44 6.53 35.88
N TYR A 231 -7.23 6.18 35.42
CA TYR A 231 -6.12 7.10 35.13
C TYR A 231 -6.03 7.51 33.65
N GLN A 232 -7.05 7.24 32.83
CA GLN A 232 -7.04 7.56 31.38
C GLN A 232 -6.67 9.04 31.12
N SER A 233 -7.22 9.98 31.89
CA SER A 233 -6.98 11.42 31.73
C SER A 233 -5.55 11.86 32.01
N GLN A 234 -4.78 11.05 32.75
CA GLN A 234 -3.37 11.30 33.07
C GLN A 234 -2.42 10.50 32.17
N ALA A 235 -2.93 9.60 31.34
CA ALA A 235 -2.11 8.77 30.49
C ALA A 235 -1.69 9.52 29.21
N PHE A 236 -0.38 9.59 28.99
CA PHE A 236 0.23 10.11 27.77
C PHE A 236 1.15 9.04 27.18
N VAL A 237 0.82 8.55 25.99
CA VAL A 237 1.60 7.52 25.29
C VAL A 237 2.44 8.17 24.20
N PHE A 238 3.74 7.91 24.21
CA PHE A 238 4.65 8.33 23.15
C PHE A 238 5.26 7.14 22.42
N ILE A 239 5.01 7.08 21.11
CA ILE A 239 5.43 5.99 20.22
C ILE A 239 6.63 6.47 19.42
N MET A 240 7.82 6.05 19.84
CA MET A 240 9.12 6.33 19.22
C MET A 240 9.48 5.21 18.24
N MET A 241 8.58 4.91 17.33
CA MET A 241 8.77 3.97 16.23
C MET A 241 8.84 4.77 14.92
N PRO A 242 9.36 4.21 13.81
CA PRO A 242 9.25 4.84 12.50
C PRO A 242 7.79 5.25 12.22
N CYS A 243 7.60 6.32 11.46
CA CYS A 243 6.28 6.85 11.18
C CYS A 243 5.32 5.78 10.67
N HIS A 244 4.04 5.90 11.03
CA HIS A 244 2.97 5.01 10.57
C HIS A 244 3.19 3.52 10.90
N SER A 245 4.08 3.18 11.84
CA SER A 245 4.31 1.80 12.27
C SER A 245 3.11 1.17 12.98
N THR A 246 2.26 1.98 13.62
CA THR A 246 1.10 1.52 14.40
C THR A 246 -0.20 2.15 13.88
N PRO A 247 -1.33 1.44 13.96
CA PRO A 247 -2.61 1.92 13.43
C PRO A 247 -3.31 3.00 14.29
N PHE A 248 -2.74 3.36 15.44
CA PHE A 248 -3.13 4.52 16.24
C PHE A 248 -4.63 4.54 16.63
N TYR A 249 -5.34 5.66 16.48
CA TYR A 249 -6.77 5.79 16.86
C TYR A 249 -7.73 4.91 16.05
N SER A 250 -7.28 4.25 14.96
CA SER A 250 -8.12 3.24 14.30
C SER A 250 -8.30 1.97 15.14
N HIS A 251 -7.46 1.77 16.16
CA HIS A 251 -7.57 0.66 17.13
C HIS A 251 -7.87 1.15 18.56
N VAL A 252 -7.48 2.39 18.91
CA VAL A 252 -7.73 2.98 20.23
C VAL A 252 -8.91 3.92 20.15
N HIS A 253 -10.11 3.44 20.48
CA HIS A 253 -11.37 4.19 20.36
C HIS A 253 -11.71 4.98 21.64
N CYS A 254 -10.74 5.70 22.20
CA CYS A 254 -10.94 6.55 23.37
C CYS A 254 -10.06 7.80 23.29
N PRO A 255 -10.41 8.90 23.99
CA PRO A 255 -9.63 10.15 23.97
C PRO A 255 -8.36 10.04 24.84
N LEU A 256 -7.50 9.05 24.55
CA LEU A 256 -6.20 8.88 25.17
C LEU A 256 -5.20 9.81 24.50
N LYS A 257 -4.41 10.58 25.25
CA LYS A 257 -3.37 11.43 24.68
C LYS A 257 -2.25 10.54 24.12
N MET A 258 -2.08 10.55 22.80
CA MET A 258 -1.03 9.78 22.14
C MET A 258 -0.25 10.66 21.16
N ARG A 259 1.05 10.41 21.03
CA ARG A 259 1.94 11.05 20.04
C ARG A 259 2.84 9.99 19.42
N PHE A 260 3.17 10.14 18.15
CA PHE A 260 4.21 9.40 17.46
C PHE A 260 5.13 10.38 16.72
N LEU A 261 6.34 9.93 16.35
CA LEU A 261 7.27 10.73 15.56
C LEU A 261 6.69 11.05 14.18
N GLN A 262 6.61 12.32 13.82
CA GLN A 262 6.02 12.76 12.56
C GLN A 262 7.05 12.74 11.42
N CYS A 263 6.58 12.46 10.21
CA CYS A 263 7.34 12.69 8.99
C CYS A 263 6.42 13.23 7.88
N PRO A 264 6.03 14.51 7.98
CA PRO A 264 5.28 15.13 6.90
C PRO A 264 6.17 15.23 5.65
N PRO A 265 5.61 15.04 4.45
CA PRO A 265 6.37 15.26 3.22
C PRO A 265 6.75 16.74 3.10
N ASP A 266 7.91 17.02 2.53
CA ASP A 266 8.27 18.40 2.21
C ASP A 266 7.42 18.92 1.05
N LEU A 267 6.60 19.93 1.34
CA LEU A 267 5.79 20.64 0.34
C LEU A 267 6.43 21.98 -0.07
N THR A 268 7.56 22.35 0.55
CA THR A 268 8.23 23.64 0.34
C THR A 268 9.34 23.56 -0.73
N GLY A 269 9.84 22.36 -1.04
CA GLY A 269 10.88 22.14 -2.04
C GLY A 269 12.30 22.43 -1.51
N ASN A 270 12.50 22.36 -0.21
CA ASN A 270 13.77 22.56 0.44
C ASN A 270 14.57 21.24 0.45
N GLU A 271 15.66 21.19 -0.31
CA GLU A 271 16.54 20.01 -0.38
C GLU A 271 17.20 19.65 0.96
N SER A 272 17.28 20.58 1.91
CA SER A 272 17.81 20.37 3.27
C SER A 272 16.72 20.01 4.28
N TYR A 273 15.49 19.71 3.84
CA TYR A 273 14.41 19.32 4.73
C TYR A 273 14.73 17.98 5.43
N VAL A 274 14.61 17.97 6.75
CA VAL A 274 14.72 16.76 7.58
C VAL A 274 13.51 16.72 8.49
N ASP A 275 12.79 15.60 8.48
CA ASP A 275 11.60 15.43 9.30
C ASP A 275 11.92 15.12 10.77
N GLU A 276 10.90 15.24 11.64
CA GLU A 276 11.04 15.01 13.09
C GLU A 276 11.61 13.62 13.39
N ALA A 277 11.15 12.58 12.68
CA ALA A 277 11.62 11.22 12.89
C ALA A 277 13.11 11.08 12.53
N ASP A 278 13.56 11.63 11.41
CA ASP A 278 14.96 11.60 11.01
C ASP A 278 15.87 12.38 11.96
N VAL A 279 15.43 13.55 12.43
CA VAL A 279 16.15 14.30 13.46
C VAL A 279 16.25 13.47 14.76
N PHE A 280 15.15 12.84 15.18
CA PHE A 280 15.14 11.96 16.35
C PHE A 280 16.13 10.80 16.22
N TYR A 281 16.08 10.04 15.12
CA TYR A 281 16.94 8.87 14.92
C TYR A 281 18.41 9.21 14.67
N SER A 282 18.77 10.48 14.43
CA SER A 282 20.16 10.93 14.33
C SER A 282 20.86 11.05 15.70
N ASN A 283 20.11 11.39 16.76
CA ASN A 283 20.60 11.46 18.14
C ASN A 283 19.43 11.30 19.13
N PRO A 284 18.94 10.07 19.36
CA PRO A 284 17.73 9.86 20.17
C PRO A 284 17.86 10.40 21.58
N LEU A 285 19.00 10.21 22.23
CA LEU A 285 19.23 10.67 23.60
C LEU A 285 19.22 12.20 23.69
N GLY A 286 19.94 12.88 22.79
CA GLY A 286 19.96 14.35 22.75
C GLY A 286 18.60 14.95 22.44
N TRP A 287 17.86 14.33 21.51
CA TRP A 287 16.51 14.74 21.17
C TRP A 287 15.55 14.59 22.36
N LEU A 288 15.56 13.45 23.05
CA LEU A 288 14.70 13.20 24.21
C LEU A 288 14.97 14.18 25.36
N ASN A 289 16.23 14.48 25.64
CA ASN A 289 16.60 15.45 26.67
C ASN A 289 16.15 16.87 26.33
N LYS A 290 16.20 17.24 25.04
CA LYS A 290 15.73 18.55 24.56
C LYS A 290 14.20 18.65 24.59
N GLU A 291 13.51 17.62 24.12
CA GLU A 291 12.05 17.59 24.05
C GLU A 291 11.41 17.53 25.44
N PHE A 292 11.97 16.70 26.32
CA PHE A 292 11.47 16.47 27.68
C PHE A 292 12.38 17.11 28.73
N TYR A 293 12.67 18.40 28.55
CA TYR A 293 13.47 19.21 29.47
C TYR A 293 12.80 19.39 30.84
N ASN A 294 11.47 19.24 30.92
CA ASN A 294 10.67 19.32 32.15
C ASN A 294 9.92 18.00 32.39
N ASP A 295 9.89 17.55 33.65
CA ASP A 295 9.26 16.30 34.04
C ASP A 295 7.73 16.28 33.88
N THR A 296 7.10 17.46 33.83
CA THR A 296 5.66 17.62 33.54
C THR A 296 5.28 17.28 32.09
N LEU A 297 6.26 17.30 31.18
CA LEU A 297 6.07 16.98 29.77
C LEU A 297 6.24 15.48 29.48
N LEU A 298 6.74 14.71 30.45
CA LEU A 298 7.11 13.32 30.25
C LEU A 298 5.89 12.43 29.93
N PRO A 299 5.99 11.55 28.92
CA PRO A 299 5.00 10.52 28.66
C PRO A 299 4.87 9.56 29.84
N SER A 300 3.65 9.12 30.15
CA SER A 300 3.46 8.04 31.13
C SER A 300 3.91 6.69 30.56
N HIS A 301 3.80 6.51 29.24
CA HIS A 301 4.23 5.31 28.54
C HIS A 301 5.10 5.64 27.33
N LEU A 302 6.17 4.86 27.16
CA LEU A 302 7.07 4.91 26.02
C LEU A 302 7.00 3.58 25.26
N ILE A 303 6.86 3.66 23.94
CA ILE A 303 6.73 2.50 23.06
C ILE A 303 7.73 2.63 21.92
N PHE A 304 8.58 1.62 21.75
CA PHE A 304 9.64 1.66 20.74
C PHE A 304 10.14 0.27 20.38
N PHE A 305 10.79 0.16 19.21
CA PHE A 305 11.45 -1.07 18.82
C PHE A 305 12.69 -1.35 19.66
N SER A 306 12.93 -2.63 19.94
CA SER A 306 14.06 -3.15 20.73
C SER A 306 15.44 -2.58 20.38
N VAL A 307 15.69 -2.26 19.11
CA VAL A 307 16.95 -1.67 18.64
C VAL A 307 17.27 -0.32 19.31
N LEU A 308 16.24 0.45 19.69
CA LEU A 308 16.41 1.77 20.29
C LEU A 308 16.78 1.71 21.78
N GLU A 309 16.54 0.59 22.47
CA GLU A 309 16.68 0.50 23.94
C GLU A 309 18.06 0.92 24.43
N GLN A 310 19.12 0.47 23.74
CA GLN A 310 20.50 0.74 24.15
C GLN A 310 20.83 2.23 24.07
N GLU A 311 20.38 2.92 23.02
CA GLU A 311 20.66 4.33 22.75
C GLU A 311 19.98 5.28 23.77
N ILE A 312 18.83 4.89 24.31
CA ILE A 312 18.06 5.72 25.24
C ILE A 312 18.07 5.19 26.69
N SER A 313 18.87 4.15 26.97
CA SER A 313 18.92 3.47 28.27
C SER A 313 19.18 4.41 29.45
N SER A 314 20.08 5.38 29.28
CA SER A 314 20.39 6.40 30.29
C SER A 314 19.19 7.30 30.59
N PHE A 315 18.44 7.73 29.57
CA PHE A 315 17.20 8.49 29.73
C PHE A 315 16.12 7.68 30.47
N LEU A 316 15.94 6.41 30.10
CA LEU A 316 14.98 5.52 30.75
C LEU A 316 15.28 5.35 32.25
N ALA A 317 16.56 5.13 32.59
CA ALA A 317 17.00 4.99 33.97
C ALA A 317 16.84 6.29 34.77
N LEU A 318 17.33 7.42 34.23
CA LEU A 318 17.31 8.72 34.89
C LEU A 318 15.89 9.24 35.13
N LYS A 319 14.96 8.99 34.19
CA LYS A 319 13.56 9.42 34.29
C LYS A 319 12.62 8.36 34.92
N GLY A 320 13.17 7.27 35.44
CA GLY A 320 12.42 6.29 36.23
C GLY A 320 11.44 5.41 35.43
N TYR A 321 11.73 5.13 34.16
CA TYR A 321 10.93 4.22 33.33
C TYR A 321 11.29 2.76 33.58
N LYS A 322 10.28 1.89 33.64
CA LYS A 322 10.44 0.43 33.75
C LYS A 322 9.75 -0.27 32.60
N LYS A 323 10.41 -1.29 32.04
CA LYS A 323 9.83 -2.18 31.02
C LYS A 323 8.68 -2.96 31.64
N THR A 324 7.47 -2.82 31.09
CA THR A 324 6.26 -3.50 31.57
C THR A 324 5.79 -4.59 30.64
N ALA A 325 6.08 -4.50 29.34
CA ALA A 325 5.75 -5.53 28.37
C ALA A 325 6.77 -5.62 27.24
N THR A 326 6.87 -6.81 26.65
CA THR A 326 7.65 -7.10 25.46
C THR A 326 6.73 -7.81 24.47
N VAL A 327 6.61 -7.26 23.26
CA VAL A 327 5.75 -7.79 22.21
C VAL A 327 6.61 -8.21 21.03
N PHE A 328 6.47 -9.46 20.59
CA PHE A 328 7.15 -9.95 19.39
C PHE A 328 6.65 -9.21 18.14
N HIS A 329 7.57 -8.80 17.26
CA HIS A 329 7.23 -8.09 16.03
C HIS A 329 7.70 -8.85 14.78
N THR A 330 8.98 -9.20 14.67
CA THR A 330 9.51 -9.81 13.45
C THR A 330 10.72 -10.69 13.73
N HIS A 331 10.87 -11.76 12.94
CA HIS A 331 12.08 -12.59 12.92
C HIS A 331 13.20 -11.94 12.10
N VAL A 332 12.89 -10.93 11.28
CA VAL A 332 13.82 -10.28 10.36
C VAL A 332 13.83 -8.78 10.67
N PRO A 333 14.57 -8.34 11.71
CA PRO A 333 14.74 -6.91 12.01
C PRO A 333 15.62 -6.23 10.96
N GLN A 334 15.37 -4.95 10.69
CA GLN A 334 16.15 -4.15 9.73
C GLN A 334 16.17 -2.67 10.11
N GLY A 335 17.36 -2.08 10.18
CA GLY A 335 17.54 -0.65 10.47
C GLY A 335 16.86 -0.24 11.77
N ARG A 336 15.89 0.68 11.66
CA ARG A 336 15.10 1.22 12.80
C ARG A 336 14.03 0.24 13.33
N VAL A 337 13.80 -0.89 12.65
CA VAL A 337 12.79 -1.89 13.01
C VAL A 337 13.44 -3.05 13.75
N GLY A 338 13.08 -3.22 15.02
CA GLY A 338 13.59 -4.29 15.89
C GLY A 338 12.72 -5.55 15.90
N SER A 339 13.25 -6.64 16.44
CA SER A 339 12.56 -7.94 16.50
C SER A 339 11.36 -7.92 17.46
N HIS A 340 11.45 -7.10 18.50
CA HIS A 340 10.41 -6.87 19.50
C HIS A 340 10.09 -5.39 19.64
N ILE A 341 8.90 -5.09 20.13
CA ILE A 341 8.46 -3.77 20.60
C ILE A 341 8.41 -3.81 22.12
N TYR A 342 9.01 -2.82 22.76
CA TYR A 342 9.01 -2.67 24.21
C TYR A 342 8.03 -1.59 24.64
N ILE A 343 7.35 -1.85 25.76
CA ILE A 343 6.48 -0.90 26.43
C ILE A 343 7.11 -0.59 27.78
N TYR A 344 7.41 0.68 28.01
CA TYR A 344 7.92 1.20 29.27
C TYR A 344 6.87 2.09 29.92
N LYS A 345 6.78 2.02 31.24
CA LYS A 345 5.91 2.87 32.05
C LYS A 345 6.75 3.67 33.04
N LYS A 346 6.45 4.96 33.19
CA LYS A 346 7.07 5.80 34.23
C LYS A 346 6.60 5.34 35.60
N LYS A 347 7.51 5.20 36.56
CA LYS A 347 7.12 5.05 37.97
C LYS A 347 6.40 6.33 38.41
N THR A 348 5.17 6.21 38.89
CA THR A 348 4.57 7.24 39.71
C THR A 348 5.23 7.18 41.07
N GLU A 349 5.83 8.28 41.53
CA GLU A 349 6.15 8.45 42.95
C GLU A 349 4.81 8.44 43.70
N ILE A 350 4.50 7.32 44.35
CA ILE A 350 3.47 7.29 45.37
C ILE A 350 4.08 8.07 46.53
N ASN A 351 3.81 9.38 46.58
CA ASN A 351 3.95 10.12 47.82
C ASN A 351 2.95 9.50 48.79
N HIS A 352 3.41 8.52 49.57
CA HIS A 352 2.76 8.18 50.83
C HIS A 352 2.85 9.42 51.70
N ILE A 353 1.78 10.21 51.71
CA ILE A 353 1.52 11.22 52.72
C ILE A 353 1.08 10.50 53.99
#